data_AF-A0A8H7C1M4-F1
#
_entry.id   AF-A0A8H7C1M4-F1
#
_cell.length_a   1.000
_cell.length_b   1.000
_cell.length_c   1.000
_cell.angle_alpha   90.00
_cell.angle_beta   90.00
_cell.angle_gamma   90.00
#
_symmetry.space_group_name_H-M   'P 1'
#
loop_
_entity.id
_entity.type
_entity.pdbx_description
1 polymer ?
#
loop_
_entity_poly.entity_id
_entity_poly.type
_entity_poly.pdbx_seq_one_letter_code
_entity_poly.pdbx_strand_id
1 'polypeptide(L)'
;MQKPNLDYPYTNWQIERCDDNYSLKNGGAAAGLVDGNDSGRIVAILQEGFGRSREWILRPAAGSEEGRTYNICDSDEGSNLAWTVEDDKVAPNGDRQIVALAEFEPSDSKQTFTFIKGND
;
A
#
# COMPACT_ATOMS: atom_id res chain seq x y z
N MET A 1 11.77 18.21 3.78
CA MET A 1 11.03 16.95 4.03
C MET A 1 10.63 16.92 5.50
N GLN A 2 9.34 16.73 5.77
CA GLN A 2 8.84 16.57 7.14
C GLN A 2 9.29 15.20 7.66
N LYS A 3 9.82 15.15 8.89
CA LYS A 3 10.24 13.87 9.48
C LYS A 3 9.01 13.01 9.77
N PRO A 4 9.05 11.70 9.52
CA PRO A 4 7.95 10.81 9.83
C PRO A 4 7.63 10.85 11.32
N ASN A 5 6.35 10.92 11.66
CA ASN A 5 5.91 10.85 13.06
C ASN A 5 5.66 9.39 13.43
N LEU A 6 6.57 8.80 14.22
CA LEU A 6 6.50 7.40 14.64
C LEU A 6 5.45 7.14 15.73
N ASP A 7 4.90 8.20 16.34
CA ASP A 7 3.80 8.15 17.31
C ASP A 7 2.42 8.23 16.63
N TYR A 8 2.37 8.40 15.31
CA TYR A 8 1.12 8.37 14.56
C TYR A 8 0.63 6.91 14.47
N PRO A 9 -0.65 6.62 14.72
CA PRO A 9 -1.14 5.26 14.52
C PRO A 9 -0.92 4.89 13.05
N TYR A 10 -0.10 3.87 12.80
CA TYR A 10 0.23 3.36 11.45
C TYR A 10 -1.01 2.84 10.68
N THR A 11 -2.20 3.01 11.23
CA THR A 11 -3.50 2.75 10.60
C THR A 11 -4.04 3.96 9.82
N ASN A 12 -3.50 5.16 10.01
CA ASN A 12 -3.96 6.36 9.33
C ASN A 12 -3.11 6.66 8.10
N TRP A 13 -3.77 6.75 6.95
CA TRP A 13 -3.14 6.95 5.65
C TRP A 13 -3.56 8.28 5.04
N GLN A 14 -2.60 8.99 4.46
CA GLN A 14 -2.85 10.12 3.59
C GLN A 14 -2.79 9.64 2.14
N ILE A 15 -3.83 9.95 1.36
CA ILE A 15 -3.92 9.60 -0.06
C ILE A 15 -3.85 10.89 -0.86
N GLU A 16 -2.84 11.03 -1.70
CA GLU A 16 -2.66 12.17 -2.59
C GLU A 16 -2.78 11.72 -4.04
N ARG A 17 -3.52 12.47 -4.85
CA ARG A 17 -3.62 12.21 -6.28
C ARG A 17 -2.37 12.74 -7.00
N CYS A 18 -1.78 11.90 -7.84
CA CYS A 18 -0.61 12.19 -8.67
C CYS A 18 -1.00 11.88 -10.12
N ASP A 19 -1.45 12.89 -10.86
CA ASP A 19 -2.04 12.73 -12.21
C ASP A 19 -3.16 11.68 -12.25
N ASP A 20 -2.91 10.54 -12.89
CA ASP A 20 -3.84 9.42 -13.03
C ASP A 20 -3.69 8.36 -11.93
N ASN A 21 -2.66 8.49 -11.08
CA ASN A 21 -2.33 7.57 -10.00
C ASN A 21 -2.46 8.25 -8.61
N TYR A 22 -2.05 7.52 -7.57
CA TYR A 22 -2.11 7.97 -6.18
C TYR A 22 -0.82 7.66 -5.43
N SER A 23 -0.36 8.61 -4.63
CA SER A 23 0.63 8.38 -3.58
C SER A 23 -0.10 8.03 -2.28
N LEU A 24 0.19 6.85 -1.73
CA LEU A 24 -0.34 6.40 -0.44
C LEU A 24 0.74 6.61 0.61
N LYS A 25 0.49 7.42 1.64
CA LYS A 25 1.46 7.77 2.66
C LYS A 25 1.02 7.33 4.04
N ASN A 26 1.95 6.79 4.82
CA ASN A 26 1.75 6.42 6.21
C ASN A 26 2.81 7.12 7.07
N GLY A 27 2.39 7.78 8.15
CA GLY A 27 3.30 8.55 9.00
C GLY A 27 4.07 9.66 8.26
N GLY A 28 3.60 10.12 7.09
CA GLY A 28 4.26 11.13 6.25
C GLY A 28 5.23 10.57 5.19
N ALA A 29 5.42 9.25 5.13
CA ALA A 29 6.28 8.59 4.14
C ALA A 29 5.46 7.82 3.11
N ALA A 30 5.87 7.87 1.84
CA ALA A 30 5.20 7.17 0.75
C ALA A 30 5.41 5.65 0.82
N ALA A 31 4.35 4.89 0.58
CA ALA A 31 4.43 3.46 0.38
C ALA A 31 5.17 3.15 -0.92
N GLY A 32 6.02 2.14 -0.86
CA GLY A 32 6.88 1.75 -1.94
C GLY A 32 7.35 0.31 -1.79
N LEU A 33 8.29 -0.07 -2.66
CA LEU A 33 8.87 -1.41 -2.68
C LEU A 33 10.28 -1.39 -2.11
N VAL A 34 10.62 -2.42 -1.34
CA VAL A 34 12.01 -2.70 -0.92
C VAL A 34 12.79 -3.28 -2.09
N ASP A 35 14.04 -2.82 -2.25
CA ASP A 35 14.98 -3.42 -3.20
C ASP A 35 15.72 -4.61 -2.55
N GLY A 36 15.95 -5.71 -3.28
CA GLY A 36 16.73 -6.87 -2.81
C GLY A 36 15.91 -8.07 -2.33
N ASN A 37 16.41 -8.84 -1.35
CA ASN A 37 15.89 -10.16 -0.96
C ASN A 37 14.45 -10.19 -0.41
N ASP A 38 13.88 -9.02 -0.08
CA ASP A 38 12.48 -8.84 0.31
C ASP A 38 11.65 -8.21 -0.82
N SER A 39 12.09 -8.41 -2.07
CA SER A 39 11.45 -7.87 -3.27
C SER A 39 9.96 -8.20 -3.29
N GLY A 40 9.14 -7.16 -3.45
CA GLY A 40 7.68 -7.28 -3.50
C GLY A 40 6.99 -6.88 -2.21
N ARG A 41 7.68 -6.75 -1.07
CA ARG A 41 7.06 -6.21 0.15
C ARG A 41 6.79 -4.72 0.01
N ILE A 42 5.62 -4.31 0.50
CA ILE A 42 5.21 -2.92 0.60
C ILE A 42 5.66 -2.36 1.95
N VAL A 43 6.39 -1.25 1.92
CA VAL A 43 6.87 -0.56 3.12
C VAL A 43 6.69 0.95 2.98
N ALA A 44 6.65 1.66 4.11
CA ALA A 44 6.80 3.11 4.12
C ALA A 44 8.27 3.49 3.89
N ILE A 45 8.57 4.20 2.81
CA ILE A 45 9.93 4.58 2.42
C ILE A 45 10.35 5.86 3.16
N LEU A 46 11.09 5.71 4.25
CA LEU A 46 11.57 6.84 5.07
C LEU A 46 12.86 7.49 4.52
N GLN A 47 13.64 6.75 3.73
CA GLN A 47 14.92 7.18 3.19
C GLN A 47 15.13 6.57 1.79
N GLU A 48 15.52 7.39 0.83
CA GLU A 48 15.88 6.95 -0.53
C GLU A 48 17.12 6.03 -0.48
N GLY A 49 17.07 4.90 -1.21
CA GLY A 49 18.15 3.91 -1.28
C GLY A 49 17.91 2.57 -0.55
N PHE A 50 16.89 2.50 0.31
CA PHE A 50 16.38 1.22 0.88
C PHE A 50 15.28 0.59 0.01
N GLY A 51 14.66 1.42 -0.84
CA GLY A 51 13.60 1.04 -1.75
C GLY A 51 13.15 2.26 -2.55
N ARG A 52 12.13 2.06 -3.36
CA ARG A 52 11.54 3.11 -4.23
C ARG A 52 10.10 3.38 -3.83
N SER A 53 9.79 4.66 -3.58
CA SER A 53 8.40 5.11 -3.48
C SER A 53 7.67 4.79 -4.78
N ARG A 54 6.39 4.47 -4.67
CA ARG A 54 5.56 4.12 -5.83
C ARG A 54 4.29 4.95 -5.85
N GLU A 55 3.82 5.19 -7.07
CA GLU A 55 2.45 5.57 -7.31
C GLU A 55 1.61 4.30 -7.46
N TRP A 56 0.32 4.42 -7.21
CA TRP A 56 -0.59 3.29 -7.17
C TRP A 56 -1.88 3.62 -7.90
N ILE A 57 -2.45 2.62 -8.57
CA ILE A 57 -3.77 2.72 -9.18
C ILE A 57 -4.79 2.20 -8.18
N LEU A 58 -5.77 3.02 -7.82
CA LEU A 58 -6.89 2.61 -6.97
C LEU A 58 -8.05 2.15 -7.86
N ARG A 59 -8.25 0.82 -7.94
CA ARG A 59 -9.36 0.22 -8.70
C ARG A 59 -10.52 -0.12 -7.76
N PRO A 60 -11.77 0.29 -8.04
CA PRO A 60 -12.91 -0.15 -7.25
C PRO A 60 -12.97 -1.68 -7.18
N ALA A 61 -13.09 -2.24 -5.98
CA ALA A 61 -13.19 -3.68 -5.80
C ALA A 61 -14.51 -4.21 -6.37
N ALA A 62 -14.48 -5.43 -6.91
CA ALA A 62 -15.68 -6.08 -7.43
C ALA A 62 -16.73 -6.24 -6.32
N GLY A 63 -17.99 -5.88 -6.62
CA GLY A 63 -19.09 -5.97 -5.64
C GLY A 63 -19.10 -4.89 -4.55
N SER A 64 -18.22 -3.88 -4.62
CA SER A 64 -18.25 -2.75 -3.68
C SER A 64 -19.36 -1.75 -4.04
N GLU A 65 -20.51 -1.83 -3.36
CA GLU A 65 -21.66 -0.94 -3.59
C GLU A 65 -21.43 0.52 -3.12
N GLU A 66 -20.55 0.75 -2.14
CA GLU A 66 -20.39 2.07 -1.50
C GLU A 66 -19.13 2.86 -1.92
N GLY A 67 -18.37 2.36 -2.90
CA GLY A 67 -17.22 3.07 -3.47
C GLY A 67 -16.10 3.42 -2.47
N ARG A 68 -15.91 2.62 -1.41
CA ARG A 68 -14.85 2.80 -0.41
C ARG A 68 -13.85 1.66 -0.35
N THR A 69 -14.08 0.62 -1.14
CA THR A 69 -13.30 -0.60 -1.15
C THR A 69 -12.61 -0.73 -2.49
N TYR A 70 -11.30 -0.95 -2.46
CA TYR A 70 -10.43 -0.88 -3.63
C TYR A 70 -9.40 -2.00 -3.62
N ASN A 71 -8.97 -2.39 -4.80
CA ASN A 71 -7.69 -3.03 -5.02
C ASN A 71 -6.64 -1.95 -5.29
N ILE A 72 -5.45 -2.09 -4.69
CA ILE A 72 -4.33 -1.15 -4.86
C ILE A 72 -3.33 -1.80 -5.81
N CYS A 73 -3.30 -1.34 -7.06
CA CYS A 73 -2.50 -1.93 -8.12
C CYS A 73 -1.20 -1.15 -8.36
N ASP A 74 -0.15 -1.86 -8.74
CA ASP A 74 1.12 -1.26 -9.18
C ASP A 74 0.91 -0.43 -10.45
N SER A 75 1.50 0.77 -10.49
CA SER A 75 1.31 1.72 -11.60
C SER A 75 2.30 1.55 -12.75
N ASP A 76 3.27 0.66 -12.62
CA ASP A 76 4.24 0.38 -13.69
C ASP A 76 3.52 -0.13 -14.95
N GLU A 77 3.90 0.41 -16.11
CA GLU A 77 3.30 0.05 -17.40
C GLU A 77 3.45 -1.47 -17.65
N GLY A 78 2.33 -2.12 -17.94
CA GLY A 78 2.27 -3.57 -18.16
C GLY A 78 2.27 -4.42 -16.89
N SER A 79 2.32 -3.83 -15.70
CA SER A 79 2.21 -4.55 -14.43
C SER A 79 0.78 -5.08 -14.22
N ASN A 80 0.66 -6.35 -13.83
CA ASN A 80 -0.59 -6.96 -13.35
C ASN A 80 -0.50 -7.30 -11.86
N LEU A 81 0.24 -6.51 -11.09
CA LEU A 81 0.46 -6.76 -9.68
C LEU A 81 -0.44 -5.87 -8.80
N ALA A 82 -0.89 -6.43 -7.69
CA ALA A 82 -1.68 -5.73 -6.68
C ALA A 82 -1.17 -6.03 -5.27
N TRP A 83 -1.49 -5.14 -4.34
CA TRP A 83 -1.26 -5.34 -2.92
C TRP A 83 -2.07 -6.55 -2.45
N THR A 84 -1.43 -7.44 -1.69
CA THR A 84 -2.05 -8.58 -1.02
C THR A 84 -1.57 -8.67 0.42
N VAL A 85 -2.46 -9.05 1.35
CA VAL A 85 -2.10 -9.33 2.74
C VAL A 85 -1.58 -10.77 2.85
N GLU A 86 -0.36 -10.92 3.36
CA GLU A 86 0.22 -12.23 3.69
C GLU A 86 0.16 -12.46 5.21
N ASP A 87 -0.56 -13.51 5.64
CA ASP A 87 -0.82 -13.83 7.05
C ASP A 87 0.26 -14.72 7.70
N ASP A 88 1.16 -15.28 6.89
CA ASP A 88 2.16 -16.28 7.34
C ASP A 88 3.57 -15.69 7.52
N LYS A 89 3.74 -14.37 7.35
CA LYS A 89 5.03 -13.70 7.49
C LYS A 89 5.01 -12.70 8.65
N VAL A 90 6.07 -12.77 9.45
CA VAL A 90 6.28 -11.87 10.59
C VAL A 90 7.07 -10.65 10.10
N ALA A 91 6.49 -9.47 10.24
CA ALA A 91 7.17 -8.20 10.04
C ALA A 91 8.31 -8.03 11.07
N PRO A 92 9.34 -7.22 10.79
CA PRO A 92 10.46 -7.00 11.71
C PRO A 92 10.05 -6.47 13.11
N ASN A 93 8.87 -5.86 13.24
CA ASN A 93 8.31 -5.38 14.50
C ASN A 93 7.50 -6.47 15.27
N GLY A 94 7.37 -7.67 14.73
CA GLY A 94 6.62 -8.78 15.33
C GLY A 94 5.17 -8.93 14.85
N ASP A 95 4.67 -8.01 14.01
CA ASP A 95 3.31 -8.11 13.45
C ASP A 95 3.21 -9.25 12.44
N ARG A 96 2.07 -9.94 12.41
CA ARG A 96 1.84 -11.13 11.56
C ARG A 96 1.18 -10.83 10.22
N GLN A 97 1.06 -9.56 9.85
CA GLN A 97 0.49 -9.16 8.57
C GLN A 97 1.48 -8.26 7.87
N ILE A 98 1.95 -8.71 6.71
CA ILE A 98 2.70 -7.86 5.79
C ILE A 98 1.88 -7.68 4.52
N VAL A 99 2.10 -6.57 3.84
CA VAL A 99 1.55 -6.34 2.50
C VAL A 99 2.67 -6.59 1.49
N ALA A 100 2.36 -7.35 0.44
CA ALA A 100 3.25 -7.62 -0.67
C ALA A 100 2.55 -7.43 -2.02
N LEU A 101 3.30 -7.47 -3.11
CA LEU A 101 2.78 -7.58 -4.46
C LEU A 101 2.56 -9.04 -4.85
N ALA A 102 1.38 -9.33 -5.40
CA ALA A 102 1.05 -10.58 -6.05
C ALA A 102 0.31 -10.30 -7.36
N GLU A 103 0.14 -11.34 -8.20
CA GLU A 103 -0.73 -11.24 -9.38
C GLU A 103 -2.14 -10.77 -8.97
N PHE A 104 -2.72 -9.90 -9.79
CA PHE A 104 -3.98 -9.26 -9.48
C PHE A 104 -5.17 -10.19 -9.74
N GLU A 105 -5.88 -10.52 -8.67
CA GLU A 105 -7.04 -11.40 -8.65
C GLU A 105 -8.23 -10.64 -8.05
N PRO A 106 -9.16 -10.10 -8.87
CA PRO A 106 -10.25 -9.23 -8.41
C PRO A 106 -11.18 -9.83 -7.34
N SER A 107 -11.25 -11.16 -7.28
CA SER A 107 -12.07 -11.90 -6.32
C SER A 107 -11.34 -12.23 -5.02
N ASP A 108 -10.04 -11.96 -4.93
CA ASP A 108 -9.26 -12.26 -3.74
C ASP A 108 -9.51 -11.21 -2.65
N SER A 109 -10.16 -11.65 -1.58
CA SER A 109 -10.40 -10.83 -0.40
C SER A 109 -9.11 -10.31 0.26
N LYS A 110 -7.96 -10.99 0.08
CA LYS A 110 -6.66 -10.53 0.59
C LYS A 110 -6.09 -9.34 -0.18
N GLN A 111 -6.63 -9.06 -1.37
CA GLN A 111 -6.25 -7.92 -2.22
C GLN A 111 -7.22 -6.74 -2.10
N THR A 112 -8.14 -6.80 -1.15
CA THR A 112 -9.25 -5.86 -1.03
C THR A 112 -9.06 -4.98 0.22
N PHE A 113 -9.00 -3.66 0.02
CA PHE A 113 -8.72 -2.69 1.08
C PHE A 113 -9.87 -1.68 1.18
N THR A 114 -10.40 -1.48 2.39
CA THR A 114 -11.45 -0.49 2.66
C THR A 114 -10.85 0.75 3.30
N PHE A 115 -11.06 1.91 2.68
CA PHE A 115 -10.68 3.20 3.24
C PHE A 115 -11.83 3.80 4.04
N ILE A 116 -11.58 4.05 5.32
CA ILE A 116 -12.49 4.76 6.20
C ILE A 116 -11.94 6.17 6.35
N LYS A 117 -12.73 7.18 5.99
CA LYS A 117 -12.33 8.58 6.19
C LYS A 117 -12.14 8.81 7.69
N GLY A 118 -10.95 9.25 8.11
CA GLY A 118 -10.70 9.66 9.47
C GLY A 118 -11.61 10.83 9.87
N ASN A 119 -11.99 10.90 11.15
CA ASN A 119 -12.62 12.10 11.68
C ASN A 119 -11.53 13.17 11.82
N ASP A 120 -11.73 14.31 11.17
CA ASP A 120 -10.89 15.52 11.30
C ASP A 120 -10.88 16.08 12.73
#